data_AF-A0A2E6S9W5-F1
#
_entry.id   AF-A0A2E6S9W5-F1
#
_cell.length_a   1.000
_cell.length_b   1.000
_cell.length_c   1.000
_cell.angle_alpha   90.00
_cell.angle_beta   90.00
_cell.angle_gamma   90.00
#
_symmetry.space_group_name_H-M   'P 1'
#
loop_
_entity.id
_entity.type
_entity.pdbx_description
1 polymer ?
#
loop_
_entity_poly.entity_id
_entity_poly.type
_entity_poly.pdbx_seq_one_letter_code
_entity_poly.pdbx_strand_id
1 'polypeptide(L)' 'MAVSPPKSRVAYVLLGLFVGYLGIHNFYAGYVGRGVAQLLISLVGGLVTCGLSLIPVAIWVLIEVCVTTRDPRGFPFS' A
#
# COMPACT_ATOMS: atom_id res chain seq x y z
N MET A 1 -25.96 -0.80 -9.56
CA MET A 1 -24.65 -0.67 -8.87
C MET A 1 -23.71 -1.67 -9.52
N ALA A 2 -22.72 -1.23 -10.29
CA ALA A 2 -21.77 -2.16 -10.89
C ALA A 2 -20.87 -2.74 -9.78
N VAL A 3 -21.03 -4.03 -9.48
CA VAL A 3 -20.12 -4.74 -8.57
C VAL A 3 -18.82 -4.94 -9.35
N SER A 4 -17.81 -4.15 -9.02
CA SER A 4 -16.45 -4.40 -9.52
C SER A 4 -15.99 -5.76 -8.98
N PRO A 5 -15.35 -6.61 -9.80
CA PRO A 5 -14.85 -7.90 -9.32
C PRO A 5 -13.92 -7.70 -8.11
N PRO A 6 -13.93 -8.63 -7.14
CA PRO A 6 -13.10 -8.53 -5.95
C PRO A 6 -11.62 -8.56 -6.34
N LYS A 7 -10.82 -7.71 -5.69
CA LYS A 7 -9.36 -7.63 -5.91
C LYS A 7 -8.67 -8.81 -5.24
N SER A 8 -7.59 -9.29 -5.83
CA SER A 8 -6.82 -10.43 -5.30
C SER A 8 -5.98 -10.03 -4.09
N ARG A 9 -6.15 -10.75 -2.97
CA ARG A 9 -5.33 -10.53 -1.78
C ARG A 9 -3.86 -10.87 -2.04
N VAL A 10 -3.61 -11.94 -2.81
CA VAL A 10 -2.26 -12.37 -3.15
C VAL A 10 -1.55 -11.28 -3.94
N ALA A 11 -2.22 -10.69 -4.94
CA ALA A 11 -1.66 -9.57 -5.69
C ALA A 11 -1.33 -8.37 -4.79
N TYR A 12 -2.23 -8.02 -3.86
CA TYR A 12 -1.99 -6.94 -2.89
C TYR A 12 -0.73 -7.18 -2.03
N VAL A 13 -0.59 -8.40 -1.48
CA VAL A 13 0.56 -8.77 -0.64
C VAL A 13 1.86 -8.77 -1.43
N LEU A 14 1.87 -9.36 -2.64
CA LEU A 14 3.06 -9.41 -3.49
C LEU A 14 3.48 -7.99 -3.92
N LEU A 15 2.52 -7.14 -4.29
CA LEU A 15 2.81 -5.77 -4.68
C LEU A 15 3.37 -4.96 -3.50
N GLY A 16 2.91 -5.24 -2.28
CA GLY A 16 3.47 -4.66 -1.06
C GLY A 16 4.89 -5.15 -0.77
N LEU A 17 5.17 -6.44 -0.88
CA LEU A 17 6.51 -6.97 -0.57
C LEU A 17 7.58 -6.53 -1.57
N PHE A 18 7.27 -6.52 -2.87
CA PHE A 18 8.26 -6.16 -3.89
C PHE A 18 8.38 -4.65 -4.13
N VAL A 19 7.25 -3.92 -4.07
CA VAL A 19 7.20 -2.50 -4.49
C VAL A 19 6.39 -1.64 -3.50
N GLY A 20 6.20 -2.12 -2.27
CA GLY A 20 5.36 -1.43 -1.28
C GLY A 20 5.96 -0.13 -0.76
N TYR A 21 7.27 0.06 -0.86
CA TYR A 21 7.90 1.34 -0.50
C TYR A 21 7.40 2.50 -1.37
N LEU A 22 6.89 2.24 -2.57
CA LEU A 22 6.25 3.24 -3.43
C LEU A 22 4.75 3.42 -3.12
N GLY A 23 4.14 2.54 -2.32
CA GLY A 23 2.72 2.57 -1.99
C GLY A 23 1.78 1.99 -3.08
N ILE A 24 2.32 1.24 -4.05
CA ILE A 24 1.54 0.73 -5.21
C ILE A 24 0.43 -0.24 -4.78
N HIS A 25 0.65 -1.07 -3.77
CA HIS A 25 -0.37 -1.96 -3.20
C HIS A 25 -1.59 -1.19 -2.68
N ASN A 26 -1.40 0.00 -2.12
CA ASN A 26 -2.50 0.86 -1.70
C ASN A 26 -3.30 1.43 -2.87
N PHE A 27 -2.65 1.84 -3.96
CA PHE A 27 -3.35 2.23 -5.18
C PHE A 27 -4.15 1.07 -5.78
N TYR A 28 -3.57 -0.14 -5.81
CA TYR A 28 -4.27 -1.36 -6.24
C TYR A 28 -5.51 -1.63 -5.38
N ALA A 29 -5.38 -1.60 -4.05
CA ALA A 29 -6.49 -1.79 -3.13
C ALA A 29 -7.55 -0.67 -3.22
N GLY A 30 -7.19 0.52 -3.71
CA GLY A 30 -8.07 1.70 -3.81
C GLY A 30 -7.90 2.68 -2.65
N TYR A 31 -6.91 2.45 -1.77
CA TYR A 31 -6.52 3.37 -0.71
C TYR A 31 -5.60 4.49 -1.24
N VAL A 32 -6.13 5.32 -2.16
CA VAL A 32 -5.35 6.36 -2.85
C VAL A 32 -4.68 7.32 -1.87
N GLY A 33 -5.37 7.76 -0.82
CA GLY A 33 -4.78 8.66 0.19
C GLY A 33 -3.57 8.06 0.91
N ARG A 34 -3.62 6.76 1.24
CA ARG A 34 -2.48 6.04 1.85
C ARG A 34 -1.33 5.86 0.86
N GLY A 35 -1.65 5.51 -0.38
CA GLY A 35 -0.66 5.39 -1.46
C GLY A 35 0.08 6.70 -1.73
N VAL A 36 -0.64 7.83 -1.80
CA VAL A 36 -0.04 9.16 -1.97
C VAL A 36 0.82 9.53 -0.76
N ALA A 37 0.36 9.27 0.47
CA ALA A 37 1.15 9.54 1.67
C ALA A 37 2.46 8.75 1.67
N GLN A 38 2.43 7.45 1.37
CA GLN A 38 3.65 6.64 1.25
C GLN A 38 4.56 7.14 0.14
N LEU A 39 4.03 7.48 -1.03
CA LEU A 39 4.84 7.99 -2.14
C LEU A 39 5.57 9.28 -1.74
N LEU A 40 4.89 10.21 -1.07
CA LEU A 40 5.49 11.45 -0.58
C LEU A 40 6.53 11.20 0.51
N ILE A 41 6.26 10.32 1.48
CA ILE A 41 7.22 9.98 2.55
C ILE A 41 8.46 9.29 1.97
N SER A 42 8.27 8.37 1.04
CA SER A 42 9.37 7.64 0.42
C SER A 42 10.18 8.52 -0.53
N LEU A 43 9.54 9.38 -1.32
CA LEU A 43 10.23 10.23 -2.29
C LEU A 43 10.82 11.48 -1.64
N VAL A 44 9.99 12.29 -0.98
CA VAL A 44 10.41 13.54 -0.34
C VAL A 44 11.17 13.24 0.95
N GLY A 45 10.60 12.40 1.82
CA GLY A 45 11.27 12.01 3.05
C GLY A 45 12.55 11.22 2.76
N GLY A 46 12.55 10.34 1.74
CA GLY A 46 13.73 9.58 1.35
C GLY A 46 14.83 10.47 0.80
N LEU A 47 14.48 11.48 0.01
CA LEU A 47 15.43 12.46 -0.51
C LEU A 47 16.05 13.31 0.60
N VAL A 48 15.24 13.84 1.52
CA VAL A 48 15.71 14.71 2.61
C VAL A 48 16.52 13.93 3.66
N THR A 49 16.14 12.69 3.93
CA THR A 49 16.78 11.86 4.98
C THR A 49 17.80 10.86 4.43
N CYS A 50 18.17 10.97 3.15
CA CYS A 50 19.08 10.03 2.48
C CYS A 50 18.65 8.55 2.63
N GLY A 51 17.34 8.29 2.51
CA GLY A 51 16.76 6.95 2.55
C GLY A 51 16.38 6.42 3.95
N LEU A 52 16.68 7.16 5.03
CA LEU A 52 16.28 6.76 6.40
C LEU A 52 14.75 6.65 6.57
N SER A 53 13.97 7.44 5.83
CA SER A 53 12.50 7.34 5.85
C SER A 53 11.96 6.00 5.31
N LEU A 54 12.77 5.20 4.62
CA LEU A 54 12.34 3.90 4.09
C LEU A 54 12.13 2.86 5.20
N ILE A 55 12.80 3.00 6.36
CA ILE A 55 12.65 2.08 7.50
C ILE A 55 11.21 2.10 8.05
N PRO A 56 10.65 3.26 8.48
CA PRO A 56 9.27 3.30 8.93
C PRO A 56 8.27 2.95 7.82
N VAL A 57 8.58 3.26 6.55
CA VAL A 57 7.74 2.85 5.41
C VAL A 57 7.72 1.33 5.25
N ALA A 58 8.85 0.65 5.42
CA ALA A 58 8.89 -0.82 5.34
C ALA A 58 8.03 -1.46 6.44
N ILE A 59 8.07 -0.92 7.66
CA ILE A 59 7.20 -1.36 8.77
C ILE A 59 5.73 -1.10 8.44
N TRP A 60 5.40 0.08 7.92
CA TRP A 60 4.05 0.40 7.46
C TRP A 60 3.56 -0.63 6.45
N VAL A 61 4.34 -0.91 5.40
CA VAL A 61 3.99 -1.91 4.37
C VAL A 61 3.71 -3.27 4.99
N LEU A 62 4.56 -3.74 5.90
CA LEU A 62 4.38 -5.04 6.57
C LEU A 62 3.07 -5.07 7.38
N ILE A 63 2.76 -4.01 8.10
CA ILE A 63 1.50 -3.90 8.85
C ILE A 63 0.31 -3.95 7.88
N GLU A 64 0.39 -3.24 6.76
CA GLU A 64 -0.70 -3.19 5.80
C GLU A 64 -0.97 -4.53 5.11
N VAL A 65 0.07 -5.23 4.64
CA VAL A 65 -0.11 -6.54 3.99
C VAL A 65 -0.63 -7.60 4.97
N CYS A 66 -0.32 -7.47 6.27
CA CYS A 66 -0.82 -8.37 7.30
C CYS A 66 -2.28 -8.05 7.68
N VAL A 67 -2.59 -6.78 7.95
CA VAL A 67 -3.85 -6.34 8.58
C VAL A 67 -4.94 -6.05 7.55
N THR A 68 -4.58 -5.53 6.38
CA THR A 68 -5.57 -5.12 5.37
C THR A 68 -6.09 -6.33 4.61
N THR A 69 -7.37 -6.62 4.80
CA THR A 69 -8.08 -7.74 4.16
C THR A 69 -9.27 -7.28 3.32
N ARG A 70 -9.57 -5.99 3.34
CA ARG A 70 -10.76 -5.39 2.74
C ARG A 70 -10.37 -4.17 1.91
N ASP A 71 -11.26 -3.79 1.00
CA ASP A 71 -11.17 -2.56 0.24
C ASP A 71 -11.75 -1.36 1.03
N PRO A 72 -11.59 -0.10 0.54
CA PRO A 72 -12.17 1.07 1.19
C PRO A 72 -13.70 1.06 1.33
N ARG A 73 -14.40 0.20 0.57
CA ARG A 73 -15.86 0.04 0.60
C ARG A 73 -16.28 -1.07 1.56
N GLY A 74 -15.33 -1.76 2.19
CA GLY A 74 -15.56 -2.84 3.15
C GLY A 74 -15.70 -4.23 2.53
N PHE A 75 -15.56 -4.40 1.21
CA PHE A 75 -15.61 -5.71 0.58
C PHE A 75 -14.30 -6.46 0.80
N PRO A 76 -14.34 -7.77 1.11
CA PRO A 76 -13.14 -8.58 1.27
C PRO A 76 -12.42 -8.76 -0.06
N PHE A 77 -11.09 -8.90 0.01
CA PHE A 77 -10.31 -9.38 -1.12
C PHE A 77 -10.62 -10.85 -1.42
N SER A 78 -10.48 -11.22 -2.69
CA SER A 78 -10.59 -12.61 -3.16
C SER A 78 -9.29 -13.37 -2.97
#